data_AF-A0A7K3IT79-F1
#
_entry.id   AF-A0A7K3IT79-F1
#
_cell.length_a   1.000
_cell.length_b   1.000
_cell.length_c   1.000
_cell.angle_alpha   90.00
_cell.angle_beta   90.00
_cell.angle_gamma   90.00
#
_symmetry.space_group_name_H-M   'P 1'
#
loop_
_entity.id
_entity.type
_entity.pdbx_description
1 polymer ?
#
loop_
_entity_poly.entity_id
_entity_poly.type
_entity_poly.pdbx_seq_one_letter_code
_entity_poly.pdbx_strand_id
1 'polypeptide(L)'
;MYIKRYLEDLVLDSLEKNPVTVITGPRQCGKSTLARNILKRRSNAVFLDLEKPSDLVKLDNAEWFLQSQKDKLIVLDEIQRNPGIFPLIRSLCDEWQGNGRFLILGSASRDLLQQSSE
;
A
#
# COMPACT_ATOMS: atom_id res chain seq x y z
N MET A 1 -4.66 21.13 10.63
CA MET A 1 -4.40 20.32 11.85
C MET A 1 -4.80 18.87 11.54
N TYR A 2 -3.92 17.90 11.79
CA TYR A 2 -4.26 16.48 11.64
C TYR A 2 -4.89 15.97 12.94
N ILE A 3 -6.03 15.29 12.84
CA ILE A 3 -6.67 14.62 13.98
C ILE A 3 -6.26 13.15 13.91
N LYS A 4 -5.66 12.63 14.99
CA LYS A 4 -5.25 11.22 15.11
C LYS A 4 -6.43 10.32 14.75
N ARG A 5 -6.24 9.42 13.78
CA ARG A 5 -7.29 8.47 13.40
C ARG A 5 -7.27 7.28 14.36
N TYR A 6 -8.45 6.77 14.71
CA TYR A 6 -8.59 5.58 15.56
C TYR A 6 -7.81 4.37 15.01
N LEU A 7 -7.79 4.21 13.69
CA LEU A 7 -7.08 3.12 13.01
C LEU A 7 -5.57 3.32 12.92
N GLU A 8 -5.01 4.47 13.33
CA GLU A 8 -3.58 4.75 13.16
C GLU A 8 -2.70 3.72 13.89
N ASP A 9 -3.01 3.44 15.15
CA ASP A 9 -2.22 2.48 15.94
C ASP A 9 -2.38 1.04 15.41
N LEU A 10 -3.59 0.67 14.94
CA LEU A 10 -3.85 -0.63 14.32
C LEU A 10 -3.10 -0.83 13.01
N VAL A 11 -3.00 0.22 12.18
CA VAL A 11 -2.25 0.18 10.92
C VAL A 11 -0.75 0.04 11.22
N LEU A 12 -0.23 0.78 12.20
CA LEU A 12 1.17 0.67 12.59
C LEU A 12 1.51 -0.74 13.11
N ASP A 13 0.67 -1.28 14.00
CA ASP A 13 0.82 -2.65 14.52
C ASP A 13 0.76 -3.70 13.41
N SER A 14 -0.18 -3.55 12.45
CA SER A 14 -0.26 -4.44 11.29
C SER A 14 0.99 -4.37 10.41
N LEU A 15 1.54 -3.18 10.17
CA LEU A 15 2.77 -2.99 9.39
C LEU A 15 4.01 -3.59 10.09
N GLU A 16 4.00 -3.71 11.40
CA GLU A 16 5.10 -4.36 12.15
C GLU A 16 5.01 -5.89 12.10
N LYS A 17 3.79 -6.43 11.94
CA LYS A 17 3.52 -7.89 12.04
C LYS A 17 3.30 -8.57 10.70
N ASN A 18 3.00 -7.83 9.65
CA ASN A 18 2.61 -8.38 8.34
C ASN A 18 3.43 -7.75 7.21
N PRO A 19 3.75 -8.50 6.14
CA PRO A 19 4.40 -7.96 4.94
C PRO A 19 3.52 -6.93 4.22
N VAL A 20 2.21 -7.16 4.22
CA VAL A 20 1.21 -6.32 3.57
C VAL A 20 0.15 -5.89 4.58
N THR A 21 -0.15 -4.60 4.61
CA THR A 21 -1.29 -4.03 5.35
C THR A 21 -2.23 -3.38 4.36
N VAL A 22 -3.54 -3.66 4.48
CA VAL A 22 -4.57 -3.08 3.60
C VAL A 22 -5.48 -2.16 4.40
N ILE A 23 -5.70 -0.94 3.90
CA ILE A 23 -6.71 0.00 4.40
C ILE A 23 -7.81 0.12 3.35
N THR A 24 -8.95 -0.47 3.65
CA THR A 24 -10.15 -0.34 2.81
C THR A 24 -11.15 0.64 3.42
N GLY A 25 -11.98 1.23 2.57
CA GLY A 25 -13.07 2.10 3.01
C GLY A 25 -13.60 2.99 1.90
N PRO A 26 -14.72 3.71 2.12
CA PRO A 26 -15.33 4.58 1.12
C PRO A 26 -14.35 5.60 0.53
N ARG A 27 -14.64 6.08 -0.68
CA ARG A 27 -13.90 7.23 -1.24
C ARG A 27 -14.01 8.43 -0.31
N GLN A 28 -12.95 9.25 -0.28
CA GLN A 28 -12.90 10.50 0.50
C GLN A 28 -13.02 10.35 2.03
N CYS A 29 -12.89 9.15 2.61
CA CYS A 29 -12.89 8.98 4.08
C CYS A 29 -11.56 9.33 4.77
N GLY A 30 -10.51 9.65 3.99
CA GLY A 30 -9.19 10.08 4.50
C GLY A 30 -8.12 8.98 4.58
N LYS A 31 -8.25 7.90 3.81
CA LYS A 31 -7.23 6.82 3.72
C LYS A 31 -5.85 7.36 3.35
N SER A 32 -5.77 8.11 2.25
CA SER A 32 -4.54 8.73 1.77
C SER A 32 -3.96 9.71 2.78
N THR A 33 -4.82 10.43 3.52
CA THR A 33 -4.38 11.33 4.60
C THR A 33 -3.72 10.56 5.75
N LEU A 34 -4.30 9.43 6.16
CA LEU A 34 -3.71 8.56 7.18
C LEU A 34 -2.36 7.98 6.70
N ALA A 35 -2.30 7.44 5.49
CA ALA A 35 -1.06 6.89 4.94
C ALA A 35 0.04 7.96 4.86
N ARG A 36 -0.26 9.14 4.32
CA ARG A 36 0.70 10.26 4.28
C ARG A 36 1.15 10.69 5.68
N ASN A 37 0.29 10.64 6.68
CA ASN A 37 0.66 10.93 8.06
C ASN A 37 1.63 9.88 8.63
N ILE A 38 1.38 8.59 8.37
CA ILE A 38 2.30 7.50 8.72
C ILE A 38 3.66 7.70 8.04
N LEU A 39 3.66 8.06 6.75
CA LEU A 39 4.90 8.30 6.00
C LEU A 39 5.72 9.47 6.54
N LYS A 40 5.11 10.51 7.11
CA LYS A 40 5.89 11.60 7.75
C LYS A 40 6.77 11.12 8.91
N ARG A 41 6.40 9.99 9.53
CA ARG A 41 7.15 9.37 10.63
C ARG A 41 8.16 8.31 10.15
N ARG A 42 8.19 8.00 8.85
CA ARG A 42 9.12 7.03 8.24
C ARG A 42 9.94 7.71 7.14
N SER A 43 11.25 7.80 7.34
CA SER A 43 12.17 8.42 6.37
C SER A 43 12.33 7.62 5.07
N ASN A 44 12.01 6.33 5.07
CA ASN A 44 12.24 5.44 3.92
C ASN A 44 10.94 4.82 3.39
N ALA A 45 10.24 5.55 2.51
CA ALA A 45 9.00 5.10 1.92
C ALA A 45 8.80 5.67 0.51
N VAL A 46 7.97 4.99 -0.28
CA VAL A 46 7.50 5.43 -1.59
C VAL A 46 5.98 5.46 -1.57
N PHE A 47 5.38 6.51 -2.13
CA PHE A 47 3.94 6.63 -2.30
C PHE A 47 3.61 6.68 -3.79
N LEU A 48 2.78 5.76 -4.26
CA LEU A 48 2.25 5.74 -5.62
C LEU A 48 0.74 5.97 -5.58
N ASP A 49 0.30 7.04 -6.23
CA ASP A 49 -1.12 7.29 -6.49
C ASP A 49 -1.49 6.67 -7.84
N LEU A 50 -2.21 5.56 -7.85
CA LEU A 50 -2.52 4.86 -9.10
C LEU A 50 -3.60 5.55 -9.95
N GLU A 51 -4.12 6.71 -9.52
CA GLU A 51 -4.88 7.60 -10.41
C GLU A 51 -3.97 8.57 -11.17
N LYS A 52 -2.72 8.76 -10.72
CA LYS A 52 -1.76 9.67 -11.34
C LYS A 52 -0.99 8.95 -12.47
N PRO A 53 -1.08 9.42 -13.73
CA PRO A 53 -0.40 8.78 -14.86
C PRO A 53 1.11 8.62 -14.66
N SER A 54 1.78 9.60 -14.04
CA SER A 54 3.23 9.53 -13.79
C SER A 54 3.63 8.44 -12.80
N ASP A 55 2.73 8.04 -11.90
CA ASP A 55 2.99 6.97 -10.94
C ASP A 55 2.62 5.61 -11.54
N LEU A 56 1.56 5.55 -12.36
CA LEU A 56 1.23 4.38 -13.16
C LEU A 56 2.36 3.98 -14.12
N VAL A 57 2.96 4.93 -14.83
CA VAL A 57 4.07 4.65 -15.78
C VAL A 57 5.28 4.02 -15.09
N LYS A 58 5.51 4.30 -13.80
CA LYS A 58 6.59 3.62 -13.04
C LYS A 58 6.35 2.11 -12.92
N LEU A 59 5.09 1.69 -13.04
CA LEU A 59 4.67 0.29 -12.96
C LEU A 59 4.57 -0.39 -14.34
N ASP A 60 4.93 0.27 -15.44
CA ASP A 60 5.04 -0.38 -16.76
C ASP A 60 6.06 -1.54 -16.72
N ASN A 61 7.12 -1.38 -15.91
CA ASN A 61 8.01 -2.46 -15.50
C ASN A 61 7.98 -2.61 -13.97
N ALA A 62 6.81 -3.03 -13.47
CA ALA A 62 6.51 -3.09 -12.05
C ALA A 62 7.51 -3.93 -11.25
N GLU A 63 7.95 -5.08 -11.76
CA GLU A 63 8.88 -5.97 -11.04
C GLU A 63 10.21 -5.27 -10.77
N TRP A 64 10.81 -4.71 -11.82
CA TRP A 64 12.06 -3.96 -11.69
C TRP A 64 11.90 -2.74 -10.76
N PHE A 65 10.82 -1.97 -10.93
CA PHE A 65 10.56 -0.81 -10.10
C PHE A 65 10.41 -1.21 -8.63
N LEU A 66 9.56 -2.19 -8.30
CA LEU A 66 9.31 -2.59 -6.92
C LEU A 66 10.56 -3.21 -6.28
N GLN A 67 11.32 -4.04 -6.99
CA GLN A 67 12.60 -4.56 -6.50
C GLN A 67 13.60 -3.46 -6.14
N SER A 68 13.66 -2.38 -6.93
CA SER A 68 14.50 -1.21 -6.59
C SER A 68 14.08 -0.47 -5.32
N GLN A 69 12.92 -0.80 -4.75
CA GLN A 69 12.36 -0.22 -3.51
C GLN A 69 12.28 -1.23 -2.35
N LYS A 70 12.93 -2.40 -2.44
CA LYS A 70 12.85 -3.53 -1.47
C LYS A 70 12.91 -3.13 0.01
N ASP A 71 13.75 -2.17 0.38
CA ASP A 71 13.98 -1.75 1.77
C ASP A 71 13.06 -0.60 2.23
N LYS A 72 12.06 -0.23 1.44
CA LYS A 72 11.14 0.87 1.71
C LYS A 72 9.74 0.35 1.99
N LEU A 73 8.97 1.13 2.75
CA LEU A 73 7.51 0.95 2.75
C LEU A 73 6.95 1.48 1.42
N ILE A 74 6.30 0.61 0.65
CA ILE A 74 5.67 0.96 -0.62
C ILE A 74 4.17 1.15 -0.38
N VAL A 75 3.68 2.37 -0.57
CA VAL A 75 2.26 2.69 -0.47
C VAL A 75 1.64 2.72 -1.86
N LEU A 76 0.58 1.94 -2.08
CA LEU A 76 -0.20 1.90 -3.31
C LEU A 76 -1.60 2.43 -3.03
N ASP A 77 -1.93 3.62 -3.53
CA ASP A 77 -3.26 4.23 -3.37
C ASP A 77 -4.16 3.96 -4.57
N GLU A 78 -5.47 3.84 -4.31
CA GLU A 78 -6.50 3.48 -5.29
C GLU A 78 -6.12 2.21 -6.10
N ILE A 79 -5.67 1.17 -5.38
CA ILE A 79 -5.16 -0.10 -5.94
C ILE A 79 -6.09 -0.76 -6.98
N GLN A 80 -7.41 -0.50 -6.92
CA GLN A 80 -8.36 -0.99 -7.92
C GLN A 80 -8.10 -0.48 -9.34
N ARG A 81 -7.22 0.52 -9.52
CA ARG A 81 -6.74 0.97 -10.84
C ARG A 81 -5.75 -0.01 -11.47
N ASN A 82 -5.08 -0.84 -10.69
CA ASN A 82 -4.15 -1.86 -11.18
C ASN A 82 -4.26 -3.17 -10.37
N PRO A 83 -5.38 -3.91 -10.48
CA PRO A 83 -5.56 -5.17 -9.76
C PRO A 83 -4.58 -6.26 -10.22
N GLY A 84 -4.01 -6.15 -11.43
CA GLY A 84 -3.02 -7.11 -11.94
C GLY A 84 -1.69 -7.14 -11.18
N ILE A 85 -1.47 -6.20 -10.25
CA ILE A 85 -0.23 -6.12 -9.46
C ILE A 85 -0.15 -7.12 -8.31
N PHE A 86 -1.28 -7.67 -7.86
CA PHE A 86 -1.34 -8.54 -6.67
C PHE A 86 -0.46 -9.81 -6.76
N PRO A 87 -0.45 -10.57 -7.88
CA PRO A 87 0.45 -11.72 -8.01
C PRO A 87 1.94 -11.35 -7.84
N LEU A 88 2.34 -10.19 -8.36
CA LEU A 88 3.71 -9.70 -8.19
C LEU A 88 4.00 -9.30 -6.74
N ILE A 89 3.08 -8.58 -6.08
CA ILE A 89 3.22 -8.25 -4.66
C ILE A 89 3.40 -9.51 -3.82
N ARG A 90 2.61 -10.56 -4.07
CA ARG A 90 2.73 -11.86 -3.39
C ARG A 90 4.12 -12.48 -3.59
N SER A 91 4.56 -12.59 -4.84
CA SER A 91 5.89 -13.10 -5.18
C SER A 91 7.01 -12.33 -4.46
N LEU A 92 6.94 -10.99 -4.44
CA LEU A 92 7.93 -10.15 -3.77
C LEU A 92 7.87 -10.28 -2.24
N CYS A 93 6.69 -10.46 -1.65
CA CYS A 93 6.56 -10.71 -0.21
C CYS A 93 7.22 -12.02 0.20
N ASP A 94 7.02 -13.08 -0.59
CA ASP A 94 7.64 -14.39 -0.38
C ASP A 94 9.17 -14.31 -0.52
N GLU A 95 9.67 -13.53 -1.50
CA GLU A 95 11.09 -13.34 -1.76
C GLU A 95 11.80 -12.48 -0.70
N TRP A 96 11.18 -11.37 -0.26
CA TRP A 96 11.87 -10.36 0.55
C TRP A 96 11.90 -10.67 2.04
N GLN A 97 11.08 -11.62 2.50
CA GLN A 97 10.99 -12.06 3.89
C GLN A 97 11.07 -10.91 4.90
N GLY A 98 9.93 -10.26 5.17
CA GLY A 98 9.87 -9.20 6.18
C GLY A 98 8.56 -8.45 6.20
N ASN A 99 8.32 -7.71 7.29
CA ASN A 99 7.08 -6.99 7.54
C ASN A 99 7.14 -5.55 7.03
N GLY A 100 5.97 -4.94 6.80
CA GLY A 100 5.83 -3.53 6.47
C GLY A 100 6.40 -3.17 5.09
N ARG A 101 6.34 -4.09 4.14
CA ARG A 101 6.78 -3.87 2.75
C ARG A 101 5.74 -3.09 1.96
N PHE A 102 4.46 -3.43 2.12
CA PHE A 102 3.38 -2.82 1.37
C PHE A 102 2.27 -2.26 2.28
N LEU A 103 1.82 -1.05 1.97
CA LEU A 103 0.58 -0.47 2.48
C LEU A 103 -0.36 -0.20 1.30
N ILE A 104 -1.43 -0.97 1.21
CA ILE A 104 -2.38 -0.90 0.10
C ILE A 104 -3.62 -0.14 0.54
N LEU A 105 -4.01 0.88 -0.22
CA LEU A 105 -5.22 1.66 0.01
C LEU A 105 -6.18 1.42 -1.16
N GLY A 106 -7.44 1.18 -0.83
CA GLY A 106 -8.45 0.94 -1.85
C GLY A 106 -9.86 1.24 -1.35
N SER A 107 -10.78 1.41 -2.30
CA SER A 107 -12.20 1.38 -1.97
C SER A 107 -12.61 -0.04 -1.57
N ALA A 108 -13.60 -0.20 -0.68
CA ALA A 108 -14.05 -1.53 -0.24
C ALA A 108 -14.89 -2.25 -1.32
N SER A 109 -14.36 -2.39 -2.54
CA SER A 109 -14.99 -3.17 -3.60
C SER A 109 -14.85 -4.67 -3.34
N ARG A 110 -15.80 -5.47 -3.83
CA ARG A 110 -15.76 -6.94 -3.70
C ARG A 110 -14.46 -7.54 -4.25
N ASP A 111 -13.93 -6.96 -5.33
CA ASP A 111 -12.69 -7.41 -5.97
C ASP A 111 -11.49 -7.31 -5.03
N LEU A 112 -11.42 -6.27 -4.21
CA LEU A 112 -10.36 -6.10 -3.22
C LEU A 112 -10.44 -7.11 -2.06
N LEU A 113 -11.66 -7.46 -1.67
CA LEU A 113 -11.90 -8.45 -0.61
C LEU A 113 -11.60 -9.88 -1.09
N GLN A 114 -11.84 -10.19 -2.36
CA GLN A 114 -11.45 -11.48 -2.94
C GLN A 114 -9.91 -11.64 -2.98
N GLN A 115 -9.21 -10.56 -3.36
CA GLN A 115 -7.74 -10.54 -3.40
C GLN A 115 -7.08 -10.62 -2.01
N SER A 116 -7.81 -10.31 -0.93
CA SER A 116 -7.29 -10.39 0.45
C SER A 116 -7.54 -11.73 1.15
N SER A 117 -8.27 -12.67 0.52
CA SER A 117 -8.80 -13.86 1.20
C SER A 117 -8.02 -15.16 0.93
N GLU A 118 -6.79 -15.11 0.43
CA GLU A 118 -5.94 -16.29 0.16
C GLU A 118 -4.51 -16.17 0.69
#